data_AF-A0A1G8S6F2-F1
#
_entry.id   AF-A0A1G8S6F2-F1
#
_cell.length_a   1.000
_cell.length_b   1.000
_cell.length_c   1.000
_cell.angle_alpha   90.00
_cell.angle_beta   90.00
_cell.angle_gamma   90.00
#
_symmetry.space_group_name_H-M   'P 1'
#
loop_
_entity.id
_entity.type
_entity.pdbx_description
1 polymer ?
#
loop_
_entity_poly.entity_id
_entity_poly.type
_entity_poly.pdbx_seq_one_letter_code
_entity_poly.pdbx_strand_id
1 'polypeptide(L)'
;MKKIIMLVLTGILLGTGPVSAKESFTDVDFHHWAHDEIEFLSGKGIINGYSTGDFKPRAYITRKQAAIMLKRALGYEGDPVRAVLDENLFHEPYSAFRPYEALKRKDMARALAKAYNIEGNAHSHFPDVSEKHPYYKYVDAMNTFAITQGYGDGEFKPEVPVNRAQFATFMTRVFQTPFEYEVFKEGKSAGTFETRQEAIDAASDQEGAIVRPDMKAGALAQVSAPFDEGVLLYEGNYTPEQLKPYINYQEEDGSYAGDFFDTFIVLDRYNDAQKGYLEEDSNDLNYRDWQVFLNQAFSTSMLGSLNRAAGALGESREVYLMIPYPKDEGVIIGENNERITNTRTARASWVDWYVKKAESMWEKTGYDNLELKGFYWANETVISAEDELLVMDVSAELEARGHSFIYSPHAKTTNLKEWELYGFDGAYLQPNAFREHGKASAMKLHEIMQMVQMYGTNINIEIPSHKPAEYEEGVDNFNRYLDFLENYEVNDQSTLVYQDFQQIYRLAKDSYPGYRELYQKLYETLK
;
A
#
# COMPACT_ATOMS: atom_id res chain seq x y z
N MET A 1 -39.67 11.91 -29.36
CA MET A 1 -38.61 12.93 -29.21
C MET A 1 -37.40 12.27 -28.58
N LYS A 2 -36.34 12.03 -29.36
CA LYS A 2 -35.09 11.42 -28.90
C LYS A 2 -34.34 12.44 -28.04
N LYS A 3 -34.00 12.10 -26.80
CA LYS A 3 -33.07 12.88 -25.97
C LYS A 3 -31.65 12.50 -26.42
N ILE A 4 -30.94 13.47 -26.98
CA ILE A 4 -29.53 13.37 -27.34
C ILE A 4 -28.75 13.47 -26.03
N ILE A 5 -28.01 12.42 -25.68
CA ILE A 5 -26.99 12.44 -24.64
C ILE A 5 -25.76 13.10 -25.27
N MET A 6 -25.41 14.28 -24.77
CA MET A 6 -24.25 15.04 -25.22
C MET A 6 -23.03 14.51 -24.45
N LEU A 7 -22.18 13.74 -25.14
CA LEU A 7 -20.86 13.33 -24.63
C LEU A 7 -19.99 14.60 -24.55
N VAL A 8 -19.64 15.04 -23.35
CA VAL A 8 -18.64 16.10 -23.16
C VAL A 8 -17.28 15.42 -23.03
N LEU A 9 -16.52 15.39 -24.13
CA LEU A 9 -15.08 15.14 -24.09
C LEU A 9 -14.40 16.37 -23.52
N THR A 10 -14.05 16.35 -22.24
CA THR A 10 -13.13 17.32 -21.66
C THR A 10 -11.71 16.83 -21.91
N GLY A 11 -11.02 17.46 -22.86
CA GLY A 11 -9.58 17.25 -23.04
C GLY A 11 -8.82 17.77 -21.83
N ILE A 12 -8.16 16.88 -21.11
CA ILE A 12 -7.23 17.22 -20.03
C ILE A 12 -5.94 17.70 -20.70
N LEU A 13 -5.68 19.00 -20.64
CA LEU A 13 -4.33 19.53 -20.84
C LEU A 13 -3.49 19.06 -19.65
N LEU A 14 -2.56 18.14 -19.88
CA LEU A 14 -1.48 17.81 -18.95
C LEU A 14 -0.59 19.03 -18.77
N GLY A 15 -0.88 19.83 -17.74
CA GLY A 15 0.03 20.85 -17.25
C GLY A 15 1.07 20.19 -16.35
N THR A 16 2.30 20.07 -16.84
CA THR A 16 3.48 19.73 -16.03
C THR A 16 3.87 20.96 -15.20
N GLY A 17 3.11 21.22 -14.13
CA GLY A 17 3.56 22.10 -13.06
C GLY A 17 4.59 21.37 -12.19
N PRO A 18 5.58 22.07 -11.59
CA PRO A 18 6.39 21.46 -10.56
C PRO A 18 5.47 20.98 -9.44
N VAL A 19 5.53 19.70 -9.11
CA VAL A 19 4.92 19.16 -7.89
C VAL A 19 5.66 19.85 -6.74
N SER A 20 5.00 20.82 -6.10
CA SER A 20 5.54 21.44 -4.90
C SER A 20 5.61 20.37 -3.83
N ALA A 21 6.78 20.12 -3.27
CA ALA A 21 6.93 19.30 -2.08
C ALA A 21 5.91 19.77 -1.03
N LYS A 22 5.12 18.83 -0.54
CA LYS A 22 3.99 19.08 0.36
C LYS A 22 4.55 19.49 1.73
N GLU A 23 4.30 20.73 2.17
CA GLU A 23 4.81 21.20 3.46
C GLU A 23 4.08 20.51 4.63
N SER A 24 4.81 19.69 5.40
CA SER A 24 4.37 19.18 6.70
C SER A 24 4.14 20.32 7.70
N PHE A 25 3.22 20.13 8.65
CA PHE A 25 2.88 21.17 9.62
C PHE A 25 3.96 21.36 10.70
N THR A 26 4.33 22.60 10.98
CA THR A 26 5.46 22.91 11.91
C THR A 26 5.22 22.53 13.38
N ASP A 27 3.98 22.28 13.77
CA ASP A 27 3.56 21.98 15.15
C ASP A 27 2.90 20.59 15.29
N VAL A 28 3.05 19.75 14.27
CA VAL A 28 2.66 18.34 14.28
C VAL A 28 3.91 17.56 13.90
N ASP A 29 4.74 17.25 14.90
CA ASP A 29 5.87 16.37 14.68
C ASP A 29 5.39 14.93 14.42
N PHE A 30 6.27 14.11 13.85
CA PHE A 30 5.98 12.72 13.50
C PHE A 30 5.49 11.86 14.68
N HIS A 31 5.95 12.12 15.91
CA HIS A 31 5.51 11.36 17.08
C HIS A 31 4.16 11.84 17.63
N HIS A 32 3.57 12.89 17.03
CA HIS A 32 2.24 13.32 17.40
C HIS A 32 1.23 12.22 17.02
N TRP A 33 0.45 11.74 17.98
CA TRP A 33 -0.52 10.63 17.83
C TRP A 33 -1.55 10.75 16.69
N ALA A 34 -1.65 11.90 16.04
CA ALA A 34 -2.58 12.17 14.94
C ALA A 34 -1.85 12.61 13.65
N HIS A 35 -0.51 12.51 13.63
CA HIS A 35 0.33 12.96 12.52
C HIS A 35 -0.17 12.36 11.20
N ASP A 36 -0.31 11.04 11.15
CA ASP A 36 -0.68 10.30 9.97
C ASP A 36 -2.07 10.68 9.44
N GLU A 37 -3.06 10.77 10.33
CA GLU A 37 -4.41 11.16 9.92
C GLU A 37 -4.49 12.61 9.46
N ILE A 38 -3.64 13.49 10.01
CA ILE A 38 -3.50 14.87 9.57
C ILE A 38 -2.84 14.90 8.18
N GLU A 39 -1.75 14.17 7.97
CA GLU A 39 -1.06 14.12 6.67
C GLU A 39 -1.93 13.49 5.57
N PHE A 40 -2.66 12.42 5.87
CA PHE A 40 -3.63 11.78 4.98
C PHE A 40 -4.67 12.79 4.48
N LEU A 41 -5.37 13.47 5.40
CA LEU A 41 -6.40 14.43 5.00
C LEU A 41 -5.82 15.68 4.35
N SER A 42 -4.56 16.04 4.65
CA SER A 42 -3.83 17.13 3.99
C SER A 42 -3.53 16.76 2.55
N GLY A 43 -3.11 15.51 2.30
CA GLY A 43 -2.84 14.95 0.97
C GLY A 43 -4.10 14.92 0.10
N LYS A 44 -5.26 14.64 0.70
CA LYS A 44 -6.57 14.73 0.03
C LYS A 44 -7.10 16.17 -0.13
N GLY A 45 -6.36 17.19 0.31
CA GLY A 45 -6.80 18.60 0.27
C GLY A 45 -8.00 18.92 1.18
N ILE A 46 -8.35 18.01 2.10
CA ILE A 46 -9.48 18.15 3.02
C ILE A 46 -9.13 19.14 4.12
N ILE A 47 -7.93 19.02 4.68
CA ILE A 47 -7.43 19.92 5.73
C ILE A 47 -6.32 20.81 5.20
N ASN A 48 -6.31 22.05 5.66
CA ASN A 48 -5.19 22.96 5.48
C ASN A 48 -4.74 23.41 6.88
N GLY A 49 -3.46 23.73 6.98
CA GLY A 49 -2.90 24.49 8.10
C GLY A 49 -3.37 25.94 8.09
N TYR A 50 -2.88 26.70 9.05
CA TYR A 50 -3.00 28.16 9.04
C TYR A 50 -1.93 28.75 8.12
N SER A 51 -2.09 30.02 7.73
CA SER A 51 -1.12 30.75 6.92
C SER A 51 0.27 30.87 7.56
N THR A 52 0.40 30.49 8.83
CA THR A 52 1.61 30.46 9.63
C THR A 52 2.39 29.14 9.53
N GLY A 53 1.88 28.15 8.78
CA GLY A 53 2.52 26.82 8.62
C GLY A 53 2.16 25.81 9.71
N ASP A 54 1.41 26.21 10.73
CA ASP A 54 0.97 25.35 11.83
C ASP A 54 -0.44 24.78 11.60
N PHE A 55 -0.72 23.60 12.15
CA PHE A 55 -2.02 22.94 12.15
C PHE A 55 -2.84 23.26 13.41
N LYS A 56 -2.21 23.53 14.55
CA LYS A 56 -2.81 23.72 15.88
C LYS A 56 -3.61 22.51 16.37
N PRO A 57 -2.99 21.32 16.56
CA PRO A 57 -3.68 20.07 16.84
C PRO A 57 -4.51 20.10 18.13
N ARG A 58 -4.06 20.87 19.14
CA ARG A 58 -4.71 21.01 20.44
C ARG A 58 -5.81 22.07 20.50
N ALA A 59 -5.94 22.92 19.47
CA ALA A 59 -6.99 23.91 19.43
C ALA A 59 -8.36 23.24 19.23
N TYR A 60 -9.39 23.71 19.93
CA TYR A 60 -10.75 23.25 19.69
C TYR A 60 -11.17 23.62 18.26
N ILE A 61 -11.72 22.64 17.54
CA ILE A 61 -12.23 22.87 16.21
C ILE A 61 -13.57 23.61 16.30
N THR A 62 -13.73 24.66 15.52
CA THR A 62 -15.02 25.36 15.41
C THR A 62 -15.97 24.60 14.50
N ARG A 63 -17.28 24.77 14.73
CA ARG A 63 -18.33 24.18 13.87
C ARG A 63 -18.17 24.56 12.39
N LYS A 64 -17.73 25.79 12.09
CA LYS A 64 -17.43 26.22 10.72
C LYS A 64 -16.21 25.52 10.12
N GLN A 65 -15.15 25.30 10.90
CA GLN A 65 -13.98 24.57 10.41
C GLN A 65 -14.32 23.11 10.09
N ALA A 66 -15.11 22.45 10.95
CA ALA A 66 -15.62 21.12 10.67
C ALA A 66 -16.49 21.09 9.40
N ALA A 67 -17.34 22.10 9.19
CA ALA A 67 -18.14 22.22 7.98
C ALA A 67 -17.29 22.40 6.71
N ILE A 68 -16.18 23.14 6.78
CA ILE A 68 -15.23 23.27 5.66
C ILE A 68 -14.59 21.92 5.32
N MET A 69 -14.13 21.17 6.33
CA MET A 69 -13.51 19.86 6.13
C MET A 69 -14.53 18.87 5.54
N LEU A 70 -15.73 18.78 6.12
CA LEU A 70 -16.82 17.93 5.61
C LEU A 70 -17.23 18.29 4.18
N LYS A 71 -17.39 19.58 3.87
CA LYS A 71 -17.68 20.05 2.51
C LYS A 71 -16.64 19.52 1.52
N ARG A 72 -15.35 19.68 1.83
CA ARG A 72 -14.24 19.25 0.96
C ARG A 72 -14.23 17.74 0.77
N ALA A 73 -14.34 16.98 1.86
CA ALA A 73 -14.33 15.53 1.81
C ALA A 73 -15.51 14.93 1.04
N LEU A 74 -16.67 15.61 1.05
CA LEU A 74 -17.87 15.18 0.33
C LEU A 74 -17.95 15.77 -1.09
N GLY A 75 -16.97 16.57 -1.52
CA GLY A 75 -16.98 17.21 -2.84
C GLY A 75 -18.11 18.21 -3.05
N TYR A 76 -18.67 18.77 -1.98
CA TYR A 76 -19.76 19.74 -2.08
C TYR A 76 -19.24 21.11 -2.46
N GLU A 77 -20.06 21.88 -3.17
CA GLU A 77 -19.73 23.25 -3.60
C GLU A 77 -20.43 24.32 -2.76
N GLY A 78 -19.98 25.58 -2.89
CA GLY A 78 -20.64 26.73 -2.27
C GLY A 78 -20.27 26.99 -0.79
N ASP A 79 -21.19 27.61 -0.04
CA ASP A 79 -20.96 27.99 1.37
C ASP A 79 -20.88 26.75 2.27
N PRO A 80 -19.81 26.58 3.08
CA PRO A 80 -19.64 25.39 3.91
C PRO A 80 -20.78 25.12 4.89
N VAL A 81 -21.36 26.17 5.48
CA VAL A 81 -22.44 26.01 6.45
C VAL A 81 -23.72 25.58 5.76
N ARG A 82 -24.03 26.13 4.58
CA ARG A 82 -25.18 25.65 3.78
C ARG A 82 -24.99 24.20 3.35
N ALA A 83 -23.83 23.85 2.80
CA ALA A 83 -23.55 22.50 2.33
C ALA A 83 -23.83 21.43 3.40
N VAL A 84 -23.38 21.64 4.64
CA VAL A 84 -23.61 20.66 5.71
C VAL A 84 -25.04 20.68 6.29
N LEU A 85 -25.80 21.77 6.10
CA LEU A 85 -27.18 21.88 6.56
C LEU A 85 -28.18 21.32 5.56
N ASP A 86 -27.96 21.56 4.26
CA ASP A 86 -28.79 21.03 3.18
C ASP A 86 -28.77 19.49 3.20
N GLU A 87 -27.63 18.92 3.58
CA GLU A 87 -27.40 17.49 3.74
C GLU A 87 -27.77 16.96 5.14
N ASN A 88 -28.34 17.81 5.99
CA ASN A 88 -28.79 17.47 7.34
C ASN A 88 -27.69 16.84 8.21
N LEU A 89 -26.41 17.21 8.01
CA LEU A 89 -25.27 16.78 8.85
C LEU A 89 -25.27 17.47 10.21
N PHE A 90 -25.88 18.66 10.25
CA PHE A 90 -26.21 19.44 11.44
C PHE A 90 -27.73 19.64 11.49
N HIS A 91 -28.33 19.64 12.69
CA HIS A 91 -29.79 19.58 12.84
C HIS A 91 -30.44 20.94 13.11
N GLU A 92 -29.64 21.95 13.47
CA GLU A 92 -30.15 23.30 13.74
C GLU A 92 -30.32 24.11 12.44
N PRO A 93 -31.27 25.07 12.39
CA PRO A 93 -31.39 25.95 11.23
C PRO A 93 -30.16 26.86 11.08
N TYR A 94 -29.94 27.40 9.86
CA TYR A 94 -28.79 28.27 9.54
C TYR A 94 -28.58 29.41 10.56
N SER A 95 -29.65 30.07 10.99
CA SER A 95 -29.60 31.16 11.97
C SER A 95 -29.12 30.74 13.36
N ALA A 96 -29.17 29.44 13.68
CA ALA A 96 -28.76 28.86 14.95
C ALA A 96 -27.47 28.03 14.84
N PHE A 97 -26.81 28.01 13.68
CA PHE A 97 -25.63 27.15 13.45
C PHE A 97 -24.41 27.50 14.31
N ARG A 98 -24.29 28.74 14.79
CA ARG A 98 -23.21 29.20 15.70
C ARG A 98 -21.80 28.80 15.20
N PRO A 99 -21.36 29.33 14.05
CA PRO A 99 -20.18 28.84 13.31
C PRO A 99 -18.85 28.89 14.08
N TYR A 100 -18.74 29.78 15.07
CA TYR A 100 -17.51 30.01 15.83
C TYR A 100 -17.47 29.31 17.18
N GLU A 101 -18.55 28.62 17.58
CA GLU A 101 -18.53 27.76 18.77
C GLU A 101 -17.71 26.50 18.49
N ALA A 102 -17.10 25.97 19.56
CA ALA A 102 -16.38 24.70 19.49
C ALA A 102 -17.35 23.55 19.22
N LEU A 103 -16.94 22.61 18.34
CA LEU A 103 -17.73 21.43 18.01
C LEU A 103 -17.71 20.43 19.17
N LYS A 104 -18.88 20.00 19.64
CA LYS A 104 -19.01 18.96 20.67
C LYS A 104 -18.94 17.56 20.07
N ARG A 105 -18.48 16.58 20.85
CA ARG A 105 -18.38 15.17 20.44
C ARG A 105 -19.68 14.58 19.90
N LYS A 106 -20.83 14.90 20.51
CA LYS A 106 -22.14 14.44 20.00
C LYS A 106 -22.48 15.00 18.62
N ASP A 107 -22.16 16.27 18.37
CA ASP A 107 -22.45 16.94 17.11
C ASP A 107 -21.52 16.41 16.02
N MET A 108 -20.25 16.17 16.37
CA MET A 108 -19.30 15.47 15.50
C MET A 108 -19.78 14.06 15.14
N ALA A 109 -20.20 13.25 16.12
CA ALA A 109 -20.69 11.89 15.86
C ALA A 109 -21.90 11.90 14.91
N ARG A 110 -22.86 12.81 15.11
CA ARG A 110 -23.97 13.00 14.19
C ARG A 110 -23.50 13.40 12.79
N ALA A 111 -22.63 14.41 12.71
CA ALA A 111 -22.17 14.95 11.43
C ALA A 111 -21.42 13.89 10.63
N LEU A 112 -20.52 13.12 11.24
CA LEU A 112 -19.78 12.04 10.59
C LEU A 112 -20.71 10.87 10.24
N ALA A 113 -21.55 10.40 11.17
CA ALA A 113 -22.47 9.30 10.89
C ALA A 113 -23.43 9.62 9.75
N LYS A 114 -23.94 10.86 9.69
CA LYS A 114 -24.78 11.33 8.57
C LYS A 114 -23.98 11.55 7.30
N ALA A 115 -22.79 12.15 7.39
CA ALA A 115 -21.96 12.46 6.24
C ALA A 115 -21.59 11.19 5.49
N TYR A 116 -21.44 10.07 6.19
CA TYR A 116 -20.99 8.81 5.65
C TYR A 116 -22.07 7.72 5.72
N ASN A 117 -23.31 8.08 6.04
CA ASN A 117 -24.44 7.15 6.12
C ASN A 117 -24.18 5.85 6.89
N ILE A 118 -23.42 5.91 7.99
CA ILE A 118 -23.16 4.75 8.85
C ILE A 118 -24.21 4.66 9.95
N GLU A 119 -24.69 3.44 10.21
CA GLU A 119 -25.67 3.13 11.25
C GLU A 119 -25.10 2.11 12.24
N GLY A 120 -25.39 2.30 13.52
CA GLY A 120 -24.93 1.39 14.56
C GLY A 120 -25.89 0.23 14.78
N ASN A 121 -25.42 -0.79 15.49
CA ASN A 121 -26.15 -2.03 15.74
C ASN A 121 -26.88 -2.04 17.10
N ALA A 122 -27.02 -0.90 17.77
CA ALA A 122 -27.60 -0.71 19.11
C ALA A 122 -26.87 -1.45 20.24
N HIS A 123 -25.54 -1.58 20.17
CA HIS A 123 -24.71 -2.24 21.18
C HIS A 123 -23.63 -1.34 21.81
N SER A 124 -23.70 -0.02 21.64
CA SER A 124 -22.77 0.93 22.23
C SER A 124 -22.49 0.65 23.71
N HIS A 125 -21.21 0.48 24.05
CA HIS A 125 -20.77 0.20 25.42
C HIS A 125 -20.63 1.46 26.30
N PHE A 126 -20.88 2.67 25.77
CA PHE A 126 -20.72 3.92 26.52
C PHE A 126 -21.87 4.16 27.51
N PRO A 127 -21.60 4.18 28.84
CA PRO A 127 -22.66 4.26 29.85
C PRO A 127 -23.28 5.67 29.97
N ASP A 128 -22.56 6.72 29.58
CA ASP A 128 -22.99 8.12 29.64
C ASP A 128 -23.87 8.54 28.44
N VAL A 129 -24.10 7.62 27.49
CA VAL A 129 -25.00 7.81 26.35
C VAL A 129 -25.97 6.63 26.29
N SER A 130 -27.05 6.72 27.07
CA SER A 130 -28.12 5.69 27.05
C SER A 130 -28.87 5.64 25.72
N GLU A 131 -29.55 4.52 25.41
CA GLU A 131 -30.43 4.36 24.23
C GLU A 131 -31.47 5.48 24.05
N LYS A 132 -31.92 6.11 25.14
CA LYS A 132 -32.88 7.23 25.11
C LYS A 132 -32.26 8.57 24.75
N HIS A 133 -30.94 8.67 24.70
CA HIS A 133 -30.23 9.91 24.39
C HIS A 133 -30.46 10.28 22.92
N PRO A 134 -30.77 11.55 22.56
CA PRO A 134 -31.08 11.94 21.17
C PRO A 134 -29.97 11.66 20.15
N TYR A 135 -28.73 11.50 20.63
CA TYR A 135 -27.55 11.19 19.82
C TYR A 135 -27.11 9.73 19.89
N TYR A 136 -27.83 8.86 20.62
CA TYR A 136 -27.44 7.47 20.87
C TYR A 136 -27.06 6.76 19.57
N LYS A 137 -27.95 6.73 18.59
CA LYS A 137 -27.71 6.03 17.31
C LYS A 137 -26.46 6.49 16.55
N TYR A 138 -26.05 7.75 16.71
CA TYR A 138 -24.84 8.26 16.06
C TYR A 138 -23.58 7.89 16.84
N VAL A 139 -23.66 7.92 18.16
CA VAL A 139 -22.57 7.46 19.04
C VAL A 139 -22.35 5.96 18.88
N ASP A 140 -23.45 5.22 18.77
CA ASP A 140 -23.49 3.79 18.52
C ASP A 140 -22.86 3.43 17.17
N ALA A 141 -23.20 4.12 16.08
CA ALA A 141 -22.51 3.96 14.79
C ALA A 141 -20.99 4.14 14.92
N MET A 142 -20.54 5.19 15.62
CA MET A 142 -19.10 5.44 15.83
C MET A 142 -18.42 4.33 16.65
N ASN A 143 -19.15 3.63 17.51
CA ASN A 143 -18.65 2.48 18.27
C ASN A 143 -18.61 1.21 17.42
N THR A 144 -19.70 0.91 16.69
CA THR A 144 -19.85 -0.26 15.82
C THR A 144 -18.72 -0.35 14.79
N PHE A 145 -18.35 0.77 14.17
CA PHE A 145 -17.26 0.83 13.19
C PHE A 145 -15.87 1.10 13.80
N ALA A 146 -15.72 0.94 15.12
CA ALA A 146 -14.48 1.16 15.86
C ALA A 146 -13.83 2.56 15.65
N ILE A 147 -14.62 3.54 15.18
CA ILE A 147 -14.15 4.92 14.96
C ILE A 147 -13.76 5.56 16.29
N THR A 148 -14.46 5.24 17.38
CA THR A 148 -14.13 5.68 18.74
C THR A 148 -14.24 4.55 19.78
N GLN A 149 -13.26 4.50 20.67
CA GLN A 149 -13.24 3.62 21.85
C GLN A 149 -13.64 4.36 23.14
N GLY A 150 -14.00 5.64 23.04
CA GLY A 150 -14.26 6.50 24.19
C GLY A 150 -13.00 6.92 24.95
N TYR A 151 -13.19 7.36 26.19
CA TYR A 151 -12.12 7.72 27.11
C TYR A 151 -11.72 6.51 27.97
N GLY A 152 -10.58 6.60 28.67
CA GLY A 152 -10.07 5.50 29.51
C GLY A 152 -10.96 5.12 30.70
N ASP A 153 -11.99 5.92 31.01
CA ASP A 153 -13.04 5.63 31.98
C ASP A 153 -14.26 4.90 31.37
N GLY A 154 -14.21 4.57 30.08
CA GLY A 154 -15.28 3.89 29.35
C GLY A 154 -16.41 4.81 28.90
N GLU A 155 -16.31 6.14 29.07
CA GLU A 155 -17.34 7.11 28.66
C GLU A 155 -17.10 7.67 27.25
N PHE A 156 -18.17 8.14 26.59
CA PHE A 156 -18.09 8.86 25.32
C PHE A 156 -17.88 10.37 25.50
N LYS A 157 -18.44 10.97 26.56
CA LYS A 157 -18.42 12.40 26.91
C LYS A 157 -19.06 13.32 25.85
N PRO A 158 -20.38 13.21 25.59
CA PRO A 158 -21.04 13.85 24.44
C PRO A 158 -20.94 15.38 24.40
N GLU A 159 -20.83 16.04 25.55
CA GLU A 159 -20.79 17.50 25.66
C GLU A 159 -19.37 18.10 25.56
N VAL A 160 -18.33 17.28 25.60
CA VAL A 160 -16.94 17.75 25.56
C VAL A 160 -16.60 18.23 24.14
N PRO A 161 -15.97 19.40 23.98
CA PRO A 161 -15.48 19.86 22.68
C PRO A 161 -14.35 18.99 22.14
N VAL A 162 -14.31 18.79 20.82
CA VAL A 162 -13.21 18.10 20.13
C VAL A 162 -12.14 19.08 19.67
N ASN A 163 -10.87 18.67 19.77
CA ASN A 163 -9.76 19.40 19.17
C ASN A 163 -9.58 19.01 17.70
N ARG A 164 -8.74 19.77 16.98
CA ARG A 164 -8.51 19.59 15.54
C ARG A 164 -7.89 18.23 15.21
N ALA A 165 -6.95 17.75 16.02
CA ALA A 165 -6.36 16.43 15.85
C ALA A 165 -7.39 15.31 16.03
N GLN A 166 -8.23 15.38 17.08
CA GLN A 166 -9.31 14.41 17.32
C GLN A 166 -10.29 14.38 16.16
N PHE A 167 -10.69 15.54 15.67
CA PHE A 167 -11.60 15.60 14.52
C PHE A 167 -10.98 15.00 13.26
N ALA A 168 -9.69 15.29 12.98
CA ALA A 168 -8.96 14.67 11.87
C ALA A 168 -8.95 13.14 11.99
N THR A 169 -8.54 12.59 13.15
CA THR A 169 -8.52 11.14 13.39
C THR A 169 -9.89 10.49 13.21
N PHE A 170 -10.97 11.06 13.77
CA PHE A 170 -12.31 10.51 13.58
C PHE A 170 -12.75 10.57 12.12
N MET A 171 -12.48 11.68 11.44
CA MET A 171 -12.85 11.88 10.05
C MET A 171 -12.11 10.92 9.13
N THR A 172 -10.80 10.72 9.31
CA THR A 172 -10.00 9.75 8.54
C THR A 172 -10.55 8.34 8.69
N ARG A 173 -10.84 7.90 9.93
CA ARG A 173 -11.42 6.57 10.19
C ARG A 173 -12.74 6.37 9.46
N VAL A 174 -13.65 7.33 9.52
CA VAL A 174 -14.95 7.21 8.82
C VAL A 174 -14.76 7.26 7.31
N PHE A 175 -13.86 8.12 6.82
CA PHE A 175 -13.57 8.27 5.39
C PHE A 175 -13.00 6.98 4.77
N GLN A 176 -12.23 6.22 5.54
CA GLN A 176 -11.62 4.95 5.13
C GLN A 176 -12.51 3.73 5.44
N THR A 177 -13.70 3.90 6.01
CA THR A 177 -14.60 2.80 6.34
C THR A 177 -15.57 2.55 5.17
N PRO A 178 -15.61 1.35 4.57
CA PRO A 178 -16.64 0.99 3.61
C PRO A 178 -18.03 0.98 4.27
N PHE A 179 -19.06 1.46 3.57
CA PHE A 179 -20.43 1.46 4.11
C PHE A 179 -21.07 0.08 4.03
N GLU A 180 -20.85 -0.55 2.88
CA GLU A 180 -21.33 -1.87 2.53
C GLU A 180 -20.25 -2.56 1.68
N TYR A 181 -20.41 -3.86 1.50
CA TYR A 181 -19.58 -4.65 0.62
C TYR A 181 -20.48 -5.28 -0.42
N GLU A 182 -20.23 -5.00 -1.68
CA GLU A 182 -20.99 -5.57 -2.78
C GLU A 182 -20.22 -6.75 -3.38
N VAL A 183 -20.87 -7.90 -3.42
CA VAL A 183 -20.34 -9.09 -4.10
C VAL A 183 -20.81 -9.03 -5.54
N PHE A 184 -19.88 -9.12 -6.48
CA PHE A 184 -20.17 -9.26 -7.89
C PHE A 184 -19.81 -10.66 -8.38
N LYS A 185 -20.52 -11.14 -9.39
CA LYS A 185 -20.19 -12.35 -10.15
C LYS A 185 -20.56 -12.13 -11.61
N GLU A 186 -19.62 -12.42 -12.52
CA GLU A 186 -19.81 -12.22 -13.97
C GLU A 186 -20.33 -10.80 -14.31
N GLY A 187 -19.78 -9.79 -13.63
CA GLY A 187 -20.15 -8.38 -13.80
C GLY A 187 -21.53 -7.98 -13.25
N LYS A 188 -22.21 -8.84 -12.48
CA LYS A 188 -23.51 -8.55 -11.86
C LYS A 188 -23.42 -8.60 -10.35
N SER A 189 -24.13 -7.68 -9.69
CA SER A 189 -24.34 -7.71 -8.25
C SER A 189 -25.01 -9.02 -7.83
N ALA A 190 -24.37 -9.75 -6.92
CA ALA A 190 -24.82 -11.00 -6.32
C ALA A 190 -25.33 -10.81 -4.88
N GLY A 191 -25.13 -9.63 -4.30
CA GLY A 191 -25.61 -9.27 -2.97
C GLY A 191 -24.81 -8.13 -2.35
N THR A 192 -25.41 -7.48 -1.37
CA THR A 192 -24.81 -6.40 -0.59
C THR A 192 -24.82 -6.78 0.87
N PHE A 193 -23.72 -6.52 1.57
CA PHE A 193 -23.48 -6.98 2.93
C PHE A 193 -22.99 -5.83 3.80
N GLU A 194 -23.41 -5.80 5.06
CA GLU A 194 -23.00 -4.76 6.01
C GLU A 194 -21.55 -4.95 6.49
N THR A 195 -21.08 -6.20 6.53
CA THR A 195 -19.73 -6.51 7.01
C THR A 195 -18.85 -7.14 5.94
N ARG A 196 -17.55 -6.83 6.05
CA ARG A 196 -16.50 -7.41 5.19
C ARG A 196 -16.53 -8.94 5.21
N GLN A 197 -16.66 -9.50 6.42
CA GLN A 197 -16.59 -10.94 6.62
C GLN A 197 -17.75 -11.65 5.95
N GLU A 198 -18.98 -11.14 6.08
CA GLU A 198 -20.15 -11.73 5.43
C GLU A 198 -20.04 -11.70 3.90
N ALA A 199 -19.55 -10.61 3.32
CA ALA A 199 -19.29 -10.53 1.88
C ALA A 199 -18.21 -11.52 1.43
N ILE A 200 -17.09 -11.62 2.16
CA ILE A 200 -16.03 -12.59 1.89
C ILE A 200 -16.59 -14.02 1.98
N ASP A 201 -17.34 -14.34 3.03
CA ASP A 201 -17.91 -15.68 3.22
C ASP A 201 -18.86 -16.05 2.07
N ALA A 202 -19.65 -15.09 1.60
CA ALA A 202 -20.56 -15.26 0.48
C ALA A 202 -19.83 -15.41 -0.88
N ALA A 203 -18.73 -14.67 -1.08
CA ALA A 203 -17.95 -14.71 -2.31
C ALA A 203 -17.03 -15.94 -2.39
N SER A 204 -16.45 -16.38 -1.27
CA SER A 204 -15.39 -17.41 -1.24
C SER A 204 -15.84 -18.81 -1.67
N ASP A 205 -17.16 -19.06 -1.72
CA ASP A 205 -17.74 -20.30 -2.25
C ASP A 205 -18.06 -20.22 -3.75
N GLN A 206 -17.81 -19.08 -4.39
CA GLN A 206 -18.22 -18.78 -5.75
C GLN A 206 -17.01 -18.41 -6.61
N GLU A 207 -16.61 -19.30 -7.50
CA GLU A 207 -15.59 -19.03 -8.50
C GLU A 207 -15.96 -17.80 -9.36
N GLY A 208 -14.98 -16.93 -9.59
CA GLY A 208 -15.12 -15.67 -10.33
C GLY A 208 -15.92 -14.58 -9.59
N ALA A 209 -16.29 -14.79 -8.32
CA ALA A 209 -16.86 -13.71 -7.52
C ALA A 209 -15.78 -12.71 -7.09
N ILE A 210 -16.17 -11.47 -6.87
CA ILE A 210 -15.32 -10.42 -6.29
C ILE A 210 -16.10 -9.66 -5.23
N VAL A 211 -15.38 -9.11 -4.26
CA VAL A 211 -15.93 -8.26 -3.19
C VAL A 211 -15.41 -6.85 -3.40
N ARG A 212 -16.30 -5.90 -3.64
CA ARG A 212 -15.95 -4.47 -3.75
C ARG A 212 -16.43 -3.73 -2.51
N PRO A 213 -15.55 -2.99 -1.81
CA PRO A 213 -15.98 -2.10 -0.74
C PRO A 213 -16.72 -0.90 -1.36
N ASP A 214 -17.96 -0.65 -0.94
CA ASP A 214 -18.67 0.58 -1.31
C ASP A 214 -18.12 1.73 -0.47
N MET A 215 -17.31 2.57 -1.13
CA MET A 215 -16.70 3.76 -0.57
C MET A 215 -17.15 4.99 -1.34
N LYS A 216 -17.23 6.15 -0.67
CA LYS A 216 -17.54 7.42 -1.38
C LYS A 216 -16.52 7.70 -2.47
N ALA A 217 -16.98 8.31 -3.56
CA ALA A 217 -16.12 8.76 -4.65
C ALA A 217 -14.94 9.60 -4.11
N GLY A 218 -13.71 9.22 -4.48
CA GLY A 218 -12.46 9.84 -4.00
C GLY A 218 -11.89 9.28 -2.69
N ALA A 219 -12.57 8.32 -2.05
CA ALA A 219 -12.08 7.65 -0.85
C ALA A 219 -11.16 6.46 -1.14
N LEU A 220 -11.29 5.84 -2.32
CA LEU A 220 -10.26 4.94 -2.84
C LEU A 220 -8.97 5.73 -3.08
N ALA A 221 -7.84 5.19 -2.62
CA ALA A 221 -6.54 5.76 -2.91
C ALA A 221 -6.24 5.66 -4.41
N GLN A 222 -5.57 6.67 -4.97
CA GLN A 222 -5.04 6.54 -6.33
C GLN A 222 -3.86 5.59 -6.25
N VAL A 223 -3.82 4.62 -7.15
CA VAL A 223 -2.69 3.70 -7.21
C VAL A 223 -1.52 4.45 -7.82
N SER A 224 -0.41 4.55 -7.09
CA SER A 224 0.88 4.92 -7.64
C SER A 224 1.67 3.64 -7.86
N ALA A 225 2.17 3.46 -9.08
CA ALA A 225 3.04 2.36 -9.42
C ALA A 225 4.22 2.91 -10.24
N PRO A 226 5.46 2.66 -9.81
CA PRO A 226 6.63 3.15 -10.54
C PRO A 226 6.99 2.32 -11.78
N PHE A 227 6.37 1.15 -11.97
CA PHE A 227 6.55 0.27 -13.12
C PHE A 227 5.25 -0.50 -13.42
N ASP A 228 5.19 -1.23 -14.55
CA ASP A 228 4.04 -2.06 -14.90
C ASP A 228 4.19 -3.45 -14.28
N GLU A 229 5.15 -4.26 -14.75
CA GLU A 229 5.32 -5.65 -14.35
C GLU A 229 6.73 -5.96 -13.81
N GLY A 230 6.77 -6.30 -12.53
CA GLY A 230 7.99 -6.58 -11.77
C GLY A 230 8.15 -8.06 -11.42
N VAL A 231 9.39 -8.50 -11.28
CA VAL A 231 9.71 -9.84 -10.77
C VAL A 231 10.85 -9.82 -9.75
N LEU A 232 10.68 -10.56 -8.66
CA LEU A 232 11.71 -10.77 -7.65
C LEU A 232 12.72 -11.83 -8.14
N LEU A 233 14.00 -11.47 -8.18
CA LEU A 233 15.11 -12.37 -8.44
C LEU A 233 15.85 -12.68 -7.13
N TYR A 234 15.53 -13.84 -6.55
CA TYR A 234 16.24 -14.41 -5.41
C TYR A 234 17.53 -15.09 -5.83
N GLU A 235 18.49 -15.13 -4.91
CA GLU A 235 19.60 -16.10 -4.77
C GLU A 235 20.00 -16.82 -6.06
N GLY A 236 21.22 -16.58 -6.54
CA GLY A 236 21.92 -17.59 -7.34
C GLY A 236 22.49 -17.16 -8.67
N ASN A 237 23.15 -18.14 -9.31
CA ASN A 237 23.86 -17.96 -10.56
C ASN A 237 22.90 -18.16 -11.73
N TYR A 238 22.24 -17.09 -12.16
CA TYR A 238 21.45 -17.12 -13.39
C TYR A 238 22.38 -17.12 -14.60
N THR A 239 22.03 -17.89 -15.61
CA THR A 239 22.61 -17.74 -16.95
C THR A 239 21.74 -16.78 -17.78
N PRO A 240 22.31 -16.11 -18.81
CA PRO A 240 21.50 -15.29 -19.70
C PRO A 240 20.33 -16.05 -20.32
N GLU A 241 20.54 -17.31 -20.71
CA GLU A 241 19.51 -18.20 -21.27
C GLU A 241 18.35 -18.44 -20.30
N GLN A 242 18.62 -18.51 -19.00
CA GLN A 242 17.59 -18.68 -17.98
C GLN A 242 16.73 -17.44 -17.78
N LEU A 243 17.29 -16.25 -18.04
CA LEU A 243 16.60 -14.98 -17.85
C LEU A 243 15.81 -14.51 -19.08
N LYS A 244 16.13 -15.00 -20.28
CA LYS A 244 15.40 -14.61 -21.50
C LYS A 244 13.87 -14.79 -21.39
N PRO A 245 13.32 -15.90 -20.83
CA PRO A 245 11.87 -16.06 -20.67
C PRO A 245 11.21 -15.13 -19.65
N TYR A 246 12.00 -14.40 -18.85
CA TYR A 246 11.52 -13.37 -17.92
C TYR A 246 11.41 -12.01 -18.64
N ILE A 247 12.27 -11.77 -19.62
CA ILE A 247 12.37 -10.47 -20.31
C ILE A 247 11.33 -10.39 -21.44
N ASN A 248 11.22 -11.46 -22.23
CA ASN A 248 10.23 -11.60 -23.29
C ASN A 248 9.54 -12.95 -23.20
N TYR A 249 8.29 -13.01 -23.65
CA TYR A 249 7.56 -14.27 -23.72
C TYR A 249 8.24 -15.20 -24.71
N GLN A 250 8.49 -16.44 -24.26
CA GLN A 250 8.98 -17.47 -25.15
C GLN A 250 7.83 -18.15 -25.86
N GLU A 251 7.85 -18.21 -27.18
CA GLU A 251 6.90 -18.96 -28.01
C GLU A 251 7.17 -20.47 -28.01
N GLU A 252 6.20 -21.27 -28.47
CA GLU A 252 6.34 -22.73 -28.54
C GLU A 252 7.45 -23.20 -29.48
N ASP A 253 7.74 -22.41 -30.53
CA ASP A 253 8.84 -22.68 -31.45
C ASP A 253 10.23 -22.30 -30.87
N GLY A 254 10.24 -21.76 -29.65
CA GLY A 254 11.43 -21.34 -28.91
C GLY A 254 11.87 -19.91 -29.20
N SER A 255 11.23 -19.20 -30.13
CA SER A 255 11.46 -17.77 -30.36
C SER A 255 10.98 -16.93 -29.17
N TYR A 256 11.39 -15.66 -29.14
CA TYR A 256 11.00 -14.72 -28.09
C TYR A 256 10.25 -13.55 -28.73
N ALA A 257 9.07 -13.23 -28.20
CA ALA A 257 8.19 -12.16 -28.66
C ALA A 257 7.42 -11.57 -27.47
N GLY A 258 7.04 -10.29 -27.56
CA GLY A 258 6.27 -9.61 -26.51
C GLY A 258 7.08 -9.35 -25.24
N ASP A 259 6.87 -8.19 -24.61
CA ASP A 259 7.51 -7.87 -23.32
C ASP A 259 6.82 -8.62 -22.19
N PHE A 260 7.61 -9.23 -21.29
CA PHE A 260 7.08 -9.93 -20.12
C PHE A 260 7.25 -9.09 -18.85
N PHE A 261 8.41 -9.13 -18.19
CA PHE A 261 8.72 -8.23 -17.08
C PHE A 261 9.58 -7.07 -17.58
N ASP A 262 9.16 -5.83 -17.31
CA ASP A 262 9.95 -4.62 -17.54
C ASP A 262 10.92 -4.34 -16.38
N THR A 263 10.57 -4.80 -15.16
CA THR A 263 11.29 -4.45 -13.93
C THR A 263 11.76 -5.68 -13.14
N PHE A 264 12.99 -5.63 -12.65
CA PHE A 264 13.64 -6.72 -11.92
C PHE A 264 14.14 -6.28 -10.55
N ILE A 265 13.69 -6.95 -9.50
CA ILE A 265 14.11 -6.64 -8.13
C ILE A 265 15.17 -7.64 -7.73
N VAL A 266 16.41 -7.18 -7.58
CA VAL A 266 17.53 -8.03 -7.17
C VAL A 266 17.65 -7.99 -5.66
N LEU A 267 17.40 -9.15 -5.04
CA LEU A 267 17.39 -9.28 -3.59
C LEU A 267 17.87 -10.65 -3.14
N ASP A 268 18.21 -10.76 -1.86
CA ASP A 268 18.63 -12.01 -1.25
C ASP A 268 18.10 -12.07 0.19
N ARG A 269 17.74 -13.26 0.66
CA ARG A 269 17.30 -13.44 2.05
C ARG A 269 18.47 -13.72 2.98
N TYR A 270 19.49 -14.44 2.51
CA TYR A 270 20.57 -14.92 3.36
C TYR A 270 21.92 -14.75 2.68
N ASN A 271 22.94 -14.38 3.45
CA ASN A 271 24.31 -14.41 2.93
C ASN A 271 24.87 -15.85 2.90
N ASP A 272 26.08 -16.02 2.34
CA ASP A 272 26.76 -17.33 2.28
C ASP A 272 26.99 -17.98 3.66
N ALA A 273 26.98 -17.18 4.74
CA ALA A 273 27.08 -17.63 6.12
C ALA A 273 25.72 -17.92 6.77
N GLN A 274 24.63 -17.93 5.99
CA GLN A 274 23.24 -18.15 6.41
C GLN A 274 22.74 -17.13 7.43
N LYS A 275 23.23 -15.89 7.34
CA LYS A 275 22.72 -14.77 8.12
C LYS A 275 21.67 -14.00 7.32
N GLY A 276 20.52 -13.74 7.93
CA GLY A 276 19.37 -13.09 7.29
C GLY A 276 19.59 -11.59 7.06
N TYR A 277 19.16 -11.10 5.89
CA TYR A 277 19.14 -9.68 5.53
C TYR A 277 17.86 -8.94 5.97
N LEU A 278 16.87 -9.68 6.45
CA LEU A 278 15.58 -9.17 6.92
C LEU A 278 15.62 -8.87 8.43
N GLU A 279 14.53 -8.32 8.96
CA GLU A 279 14.35 -8.24 10.42
C GLU A 279 14.15 -9.63 11.01
N GLU A 280 15.07 -10.02 11.89
CA GLU A 280 15.02 -11.26 12.67
C GLU A 280 15.74 -11.00 14.00
N ASP A 281 15.30 -11.63 15.10
CA ASP A 281 15.94 -11.52 16.43
C ASP A 281 17.46 -11.79 16.41
N SER A 282 17.91 -12.55 15.40
CA SER A 282 19.30 -12.95 15.23
C SER A 282 20.12 -12.06 14.28
N ASN A 283 19.53 -10.98 13.74
CA ASN A 283 20.20 -10.10 12.78
C ASN A 283 21.37 -9.36 13.44
N ASP A 284 22.57 -9.91 13.24
CA ASP A 284 23.83 -9.35 13.71
C ASP A 284 24.64 -8.70 12.58
N LEU A 285 24.04 -8.49 11.40
CA LEU A 285 24.71 -7.99 10.20
C LEU A 285 25.31 -6.60 10.39
N ASN A 286 26.34 -6.30 9.59
CA ASN A 286 27.08 -5.04 9.59
C ASN A 286 27.49 -4.62 8.17
N TYR A 287 28.19 -3.49 8.06
CA TYR A 287 28.62 -2.89 6.78
C TYR A 287 29.27 -3.90 5.82
N ARG A 288 30.13 -4.79 6.34
CA ARG A 288 30.78 -5.81 5.50
C ARG A 288 29.83 -6.85 4.96
N ASP A 289 28.84 -7.26 5.73
CA ASP A 289 27.85 -8.23 5.28
C ASP A 289 26.99 -7.64 4.16
N TRP A 290 26.60 -6.37 4.28
CA TRP A 290 25.88 -5.66 3.22
C TRP A 290 26.73 -5.46 1.95
N GLN A 291 28.05 -5.29 2.11
CA GLN A 291 28.97 -5.26 0.97
C GLN A 291 29.05 -6.62 0.26
N VAL A 292 28.92 -7.74 0.97
CA VAL A 292 28.86 -9.08 0.36
C VAL A 292 27.65 -9.17 -0.56
N PHE A 293 26.47 -8.72 -0.10
CA PHE A 293 25.27 -8.67 -0.94
C PHE A 293 25.50 -7.83 -2.21
N LEU A 294 26.05 -6.62 -2.11
CA LEU A 294 26.37 -5.81 -3.30
C LEU A 294 27.30 -6.54 -4.27
N ASN A 295 28.37 -7.18 -3.77
CA ASN A 295 29.28 -7.92 -4.63
C ASN A 295 28.58 -9.08 -5.36
N GLN A 296 27.62 -9.73 -4.72
CA GLN A 296 26.80 -10.79 -5.31
C GLN A 296 25.82 -10.22 -6.35
N ALA A 297 25.11 -9.14 -6.03
CA ALA A 297 24.18 -8.48 -6.94
C ALA A 297 24.88 -8.01 -8.24
N PHE A 298 26.03 -7.34 -8.11
CA PHE A 298 26.85 -6.85 -9.23
C PHE A 298 27.73 -7.92 -9.90
N SER A 299 27.57 -9.19 -9.51
CA SER A 299 28.34 -10.29 -10.09
C SER A 299 28.01 -10.52 -11.57
N THR A 300 28.91 -11.24 -12.25
CA THR A 300 28.68 -11.64 -13.64
C THR A 300 27.49 -12.58 -13.84
N SER A 301 27.02 -13.24 -12.77
CA SER A 301 25.97 -14.26 -12.78
C SER A 301 24.60 -13.77 -12.31
N MET A 302 24.51 -12.58 -11.69
CA MET A 302 23.24 -11.93 -11.37
C MET A 302 22.95 -10.79 -12.38
N LEU A 303 23.26 -9.54 -12.04
CA LEU A 303 23.05 -8.39 -12.94
C LEU A 303 23.82 -8.53 -14.26
N GLY A 304 25.01 -9.11 -14.23
CA GLY A 304 25.77 -9.36 -15.45
C GLY A 304 25.06 -10.30 -16.42
N SER A 305 24.36 -11.32 -15.93
CA SER A 305 23.58 -12.23 -16.77
C SER A 305 22.30 -11.58 -17.27
N LEU A 306 21.62 -10.80 -16.42
CA LEU A 306 20.43 -10.03 -16.82
C LEU A 306 20.76 -9.04 -17.94
N ASN A 307 21.85 -8.27 -17.79
CA ASN A 307 22.30 -7.32 -18.81
C ASN A 307 22.61 -8.01 -20.15
N ARG A 308 23.24 -9.19 -20.13
CA ARG A 308 23.53 -9.95 -21.36
C ARG A 308 22.26 -10.55 -21.97
N ALA A 309 21.30 -10.99 -21.15
CA ALA A 309 20.03 -11.51 -21.63
C ALA A 309 19.21 -10.42 -22.31
N ALA A 310 19.07 -9.26 -21.67
CA ALA A 310 18.37 -8.08 -22.22
C ALA A 310 19.02 -7.63 -23.53
N GLY A 311 20.35 -7.45 -23.55
CA GLY A 311 21.07 -7.07 -24.77
C GLY A 311 20.97 -8.10 -25.91
N ALA A 312 20.89 -9.39 -25.59
CA ALA A 312 20.70 -10.44 -26.61
C ALA A 312 19.29 -10.42 -27.22
N LEU A 313 18.31 -9.86 -26.52
CA LEU A 313 16.93 -9.67 -26.99
C LEU A 313 16.72 -8.28 -27.61
N GLY A 314 17.69 -7.37 -27.48
CA GLY A 314 17.57 -5.99 -27.96
C GLY A 314 16.75 -5.10 -27.02
N GLU A 315 16.63 -5.51 -25.77
CA GLU A 315 15.79 -4.90 -24.74
C GLU A 315 16.59 -4.12 -23.71
N SER A 316 15.91 -3.21 -23.01
CA SER A 316 16.42 -2.57 -21.79
C SER A 316 15.45 -2.82 -20.64
N ARG A 317 15.97 -3.04 -19.43
CA ARG A 317 15.16 -3.39 -18.26
C ARG A 317 15.52 -2.58 -17.03
N GLU A 318 14.49 -2.29 -16.24
CA GLU A 318 14.59 -1.53 -15.01
C GLU A 318 14.99 -2.44 -13.85
N VAL A 319 15.81 -1.92 -12.95
CA VAL A 319 16.34 -2.67 -11.81
C VAL A 319 16.12 -1.90 -10.52
N TYR A 320 15.62 -2.61 -9.51
CA TYR A 320 15.71 -2.17 -8.12
C TYR A 320 16.66 -3.07 -7.34
N LEU A 321 17.47 -2.45 -6.48
CA LEU A 321 18.36 -3.15 -5.56
C LEU A 321 17.77 -3.18 -4.16
N MET A 322 17.82 -4.33 -3.50
CA MET A 322 17.40 -4.44 -2.12
C MET A 322 18.25 -3.57 -1.18
N ILE A 323 17.61 -2.85 -0.26
CA ILE A 323 18.22 -2.31 0.94
C ILE A 323 17.96 -3.31 2.07
N PRO A 324 18.98 -4.00 2.61
CA PRO A 324 18.81 -4.89 3.75
C PRO A 324 18.30 -4.14 5.00
N TYR A 325 17.72 -4.85 5.96
CA TYR A 325 17.26 -4.24 7.21
C TYR A 325 18.44 -3.85 8.10
N PRO A 326 18.62 -2.55 8.43
CA PRO A 326 19.66 -2.14 9.37
C PRO A 326 19.19 -2.52 10.77
N LYS A 327 19.87 -3.45 11.42
CA LYS A 327 19.48 -3.90 12.78
C LYS A 327 19.19 -2.75 13.72
N ASP A 328 18.17 -2.90 14.54
CA ASP A 328 17.67 -1.94 15.52
C ASP A 328 18.36 -2.05 16.89
N GLU A 329 18.94 -3.22 17.20
CA GLU A 329 19.63 -3.46 18.45
C GLU A 329 21.15 -3.67 18.29
N GLY A 330 21.86 -3.70 19.43
CA GLY A 330 23.29 -3.99 19.50
C GLY A 330 24.20 -2.86 19.02
N VAL A 331 25.48 -3.18 18.81
CA VAL A 331 26.48 -2.22 18.29
C VAL A 331 26.63 -2.43 16.78
N ILE A 332 26.67 -1.33 16.03
CA ILE A 332 26.95 -1.36 14.58
C ILE A 332 28.47 -1.39 14.40
N ILE A 333 28.97 -2.34 13.61
CA ILE A 333 30.37 -2.43 13.22
C ILE A 333 30.53 -1.77 11.86
N GLY A 334 31.23 -0.64 11.82
CA GLY A 334 31.46 0.11 10.57
C GLY A 334 32.45 -0.57 9.62
N GLU A 335 32.59 0.00 8.42
CA GLU A 335 33.45 -0.53 7.33
C GLU A 335 34.90 -0.78 7.80
N ASN A 336 35.41 0.07 8.70
CA ASN A 336 36.77 0.03 9.23
C ASN A 336 36.87 -0.63 10.62
N ASN A 337 35.87 -1.43 11.01
CA ASN A 337 35.72 -2.08 12.33
C ASN A 337 35.52 -1.12 13.51
N GLU A 338 35.18 0.15 13.26
CA GLU A 338 34.77 1.06 14.31
C GLU A 338 33.44 0.61 14.94
N ARG A 339 33.30 0.84 16.25
CA ARG A 339 32.07 0.54 16.99
C ARG A 339 31.21 1.79 17.01
N ILE A 340 30.04 1.72 16.38
CA ILE A 340 29.09 2.82 16.25
C ILE A 340 27.89 2.53 17.16
N THR A 341 27.48 3.52 17.96
CA THR A 341 26.26 3.42 18.77
C THR A 341 25.06 3.32 17.86
N ASN A 342 24.24 2.28 18.05
CA ASN A 342 23.04 2.08 17.26
C ASN A 342 21.99 3.14 17.63
N THR A 343 21.69 4.00 16.67
CA THR A 343 20.72 5.09 16.75
C THR A 343 20.09 5.20 15.38
N ARG A 344 18.85 5.68 15.29
CA ARG A 344 18.20 6.01 14.01
C ARG A 344 19.11 6.72 13.01
N THR A 345 19.81 7.78 13.44
CA THR A 345 20.74 8.53 12.56
C THR A 345 21.91 7.67 12.07
N ALA A 346 22.45 6.79 12.92
CA ALA A 346 23.51 5.87 12.52
C ALA A 346 23.00 4.80 11.53
N ARG A 347 21.77 4.28 11.72
CA ARG A 347 21.11 3.36 10.80
C ARG A 347 20.83 4.02 9.45
N ALA A 348 20.29 5.25 9.44
CA ALA A 348 20.08 6.04 8.23
C ALA A 348 21.40 6.31 7.48
N SER A 349 22.46 6.68 8.21
CA SER A 349 23.80 6.88 7.62
C SER A 349 24.38 5.60 7.01
N TRP A 350 24.04 4.44 7.58
CA TRP A 350 24.46 3.14 7.06
C TRP A 350 23.72 2.79 5.76
N VAL A 351 22.42 3.06 5.68
CA VAL A 351 21.66 2.93 4.44
C VAL A 351 22.17 3.88 3.36
N ASP A 352 22.44 5.14 3.68
CA ASP A 352 23.03 6.11 2.74
C ASP A 352 24.42 5.65 2.23
N TRP A 353 25.28 5.12 3.11
CA TRP A 353 26.54 4.51 2.70
C TRP A 353 26.33 3.38 1.70
N TYR A 354 25.33 2.53 1.94
CA TYR A 354 25.02 1.38 1.08
C TYR A 354 24.54 1.82 -0.30
N VAL A 355 23.60 2.78 -0.35
CA VAL A 355 23.10 3.39 -1.59
C VAL A 355 24.25 3.99 -2.41
N LYS A 356 25.13 4.78 -1.78
CA LYS A 356 26.32 5.35 -2.45
C LYS A 356 27.26 4.29 -3.03
N LYS A 357 27.44 3.18 -2.32
CA LYS A 357 28.27 2.06 -2.82
C LYS A 357 27.60 1.39 -4.01
N ALA A 358 26.29 1.16 -3.96
CA ALA A 358 25.52 0.61 -5.07
C ALA A 358 25.61 1.50 -6.33
N GLU A 359 25.39 2.81 -6.18
CA GLU A 359 25.54 3.80 -7.26
C GLU A 359 26.94 3.75 -7.86
N SER A 360 27.97 3.80 -7.01
CA SER A 360 29.36 3.76 -7.47
C SER A 360 29.71 2.45 -8.21
N MET A 361 29.17 1.33 -7.76
CA MET A 361 29.33 0.04 -8.43
C MET A 361 28.59 -0.01 -9.77
N TRP A 362 27.40 0.59 -9.84
CA TRP A 362 26.61 0.70 -11.06
C TRP A 362 27.33 1.51 -12.13
N GLU A 363 27.76 2.73 -11.80
CA GLU A 363 28.51 3.62 -12.70
C GLU A 363 29.80 2.96 -13.21
N LYS A 364 30.53 2.28 -12.32
CA LYS A 364 31.79 1.62 -12.68
C LYS A 364 31.57 0.41 -13.59
N THR A 365 30.49 -0.33 -13.37
CA THR A 365 30.19 -1.54 -14.16
C THR A 365 29.68 -1.18 -15.55
N GLY A 366 28.86 -0.13 -15.66
CA GLY A 366 28.38 0.41 -16.94
C GLY A 366 27.51 -0.59 -17.70
N TYR A 367 26.34 -0.95 -17.14
CA TYR A 367 25.40 -1.81 -17.84
C TYR A 367 24.74 -1.07 -19.01
N ASP A 368 24.91 -1.58 -20.23
CA ASP A 368 24.35 -0.97 -21.44
C ASP A 368 22.84 -1.21 -21.62
N ASN A 369 22.32 -2.29 -21.02
CA ASN A 369 20.94 -2.77 -21.23
C ASN A 369 20.11 -2.77 -19.94
N LEU A 370 20.62 -2.18 -18.85
CA LEU A 370 19.90 -2.08 -17.59
C LEU A 370 19.88 -0.62 -17.10
N GLU A 371 18.83 -0.25 -16.41
CA GLU A 371 18.70 1.04 -15.73
C GLU A 371 18.46 0.82 -14.22
N LEU A 372 19.27 1.43 -13.37
CA LEU A 372 19.02 1.45 -11.93
C LEU A 372 17.94 2.48 -11.66
N LYS A 373 16.73 2.02 -11.39
CA LYS A 373 15.58 2.89 -11.12
C LYS A 373 15.45 3.25 -9.65
N GLY A 374 15.87 2.36 -8.78
CA GLY A 374 15.66 2.60 -7.36
C GLY A 374 16.04 1.45 -6.45
N PHE A 375 15.42 1.47 -5.28
CA PHE A 375 15.70 0.56 -4.19
C PHE A 375 14.44 -0.08 -3.61
N TYR A 376 14.58 -1.34 -3.22
CA TYR A 376 13.54 -2.14 -2.60
C TYR A 376 13.85 -2.30 -1.11
N TRP A 377 12.99 -1.83 -0.21
CA TRP A 377 13.16 -2.05 1.22
C TRP A 377 12.91 -3.51 1.58
N ALA A 378 13.93 -4.19 2.12
CA ALA A 378 13.85 -5.62 2.35
C ALA A 378 12.77 -6.01 3.36
N ASN A 379 12.57 -5.19 4.40
CA ASN A 379 11.70 -5.57 5.50
C ASN A 379 10.23 -5.47 5.10
N GLU A 380 9.48 -6.56 5.28
CA GLU A 380 8.07 -6.67 4.88
C GLU A 380 7.10 -5.97 5.85
N THR A 381 7.62 -5.22 6.82
CA THR A 381 6.86 -4.49 7.83
C THR A 381 7.67 -3.31 8.36
N VAL A 382 6.98 -2.29 8.88
CA VAL A 382 7.62 -1.23 9.69
C VAL A 382 7.11 -1.42 11.10
N ILE A 383 8.00 -1.87 11.99
CA ILE A 383 7.61 -2.51 13.26
C ILE A 383 7.57 -1.56 14.45
N SER A 384 8.14 -0.36 14.31
CA SER A 384 8.25 0.61 15.40
C SER A 384 8.22 2.04 14.88
N ALA A 385 7.86 2.99 15.75
CA ALA A 385 7.91 4.42 15.43
C ALA A 385 9.34 4.90 15.06
N GLU A 386 10.39 4.25 15.58
CA GLU A 386 11.76 4.58 15.17
C GLU A 386 12.05 4.11 13.74
N ASP A 387 11.51 2.96 13.34
CA ASP A 387 11.62 2.46 11.97
C ASP A 387 10.78 3.27 10.98
N GLU A 388 9.60 3.73 11.38
CA GLU A 388 8.79 4.62 10.53
C GLU A 388 9.57 5.89 10.18
N LEU A 389 10.20 6.51 11.18
CA LEU A 389 11.10 7.65 10.98
C LEU A 389 12.33 7.31 10.14
N LEU A 390 12.91 6.13 10.35
CA LEU A 390 14.07 5.67 9.58
C LEU A 390 13.71 5.51 8.09
N VAL A 391 12.59 4.87 7.79
CA VAL A 391 12.12 4.65 6.42
C VAL A 391 11.84 5.98 5.74
N MET A 392 11.23 6.96 6.44
CA MET A 392 11.06 8.32 5.92
C MET A 392 12.39 9.05 5.70
N ASP A 393 13.33 8.94 6.63
CA ASP A 393 14.69 9.51 6.47
C ASP A 393 15.38 8.90 5.22
N VAL A 394 15.19 7.60 4.98
CA VAL A 394 15.72 6.89 3.79
C VAL A 394 15.01 7.31 2.51
N SER A 395 13.67 7.38 2.52
CA SER A 395 12.87 7.81 1.37
C SER A 395 13.29 9.21 0.90
N ALA A 396 13.39 10.18 1.82
CA ALA A 396 13.80 11.54 1.48
C ALA A 396 15.21 11.61 0.84
N GLU A 397 16.13 10.77 1.30
CA GLU A 397 17.49 10.69 0.73
C GLU A 397 17.48 10.04 -0.67
N LEU A 398 16.63 9.02 -0.90
CA LEU A 398 16.46 8.40 -2.21
C LEU A 398 15.79 9.35 -3.21
N GLU A 399 14.73 10.06 -2.80
CA GLU A 399 14.06 11.08 -3.61
C GLU A 399 15.06 12.18 -4.03
N ALA A 400 15.88 12.67 -3.09
CA ALA A 400 16.90 13.68 -3.37
C ALA A 400 17.96 13.23 -4.40
N ARG A 401 18.14 11.92 -4.58
CA ARG A 401 19.03 11.30 -5.57
C ARG A 401 18.32 10.92 -6.87
N GLY A 402 16.99 11.06 -6.93
CA GLY A 402 16.18 10.69 -8.08
C GLY A 402 15.94 9.18 -8.21
N HIS A 403 16.03 8.44 -7.10
CA HIS A 403 15.72 7.01 -7.06
C HIS A 403 14.31 6.78 -6.58
N SER A 404 13.64 5.80 -7.18
CA SER A 404 12.37 5.31 -6.66
C SER A 404 12.57 4.39 -5.46
N PHE A 405 11.61 4.36 -4.54
CA PHE A 405 11.62 3.55 -3.33
C PHE A 405 10.36 2.69 -3.20
N ILE A 406 10.52 1.37 -3.17
CA ILE A 406 9.40 0.42 -3.13
C ILE A 406 9.59 -0.61 -2.02
N TYR A 407 8.52 -1.35 -1.69
CA TYR A 407 8.59 -2.51 -0.82
C TYR A 407 7.41 -3.48 -1.04
N SER A 408 7.54 -4.72 -0.56
CA SER A 408 6.47 -5.71 -0.59
C SER A 408 6.04 -6.07 0.83
N PRO A 409 5.04 -5.39 1.42
CA PRO A 409 4.60 -5.69 2.77
C PRO A 409 3.92 -7.06 2.88
N HIS A 410 4.11 -7.75 4.01
CA HIS A 410 3.41 -8.99 4.32
C HIS A 410 1.93 -8.71 4.60
N ALA A 411 1.00 -9.57 4.19
CA ALA A 411 -0.45 -9.55 4.48
C ALA A 411 -0.92 -9.30 5.95
N LYS A 412 0.00 -9.29 6.91
CA LYS A 412 -0.25 -9.09 8.34
C LYS A 412 0.36 -7.78 8.85
N THR A 413 0.94 -6.97 7.96
CA THR A 413 1.43 -5.65 8.30
C THR A 413 0.30 -4.83 8.93
N THR A 414 0.61 -4.15 10.03
CA THR A 414 -0.38 -3.32 10.74
C THR A 414 -0.35 -1.86 10.28
N ASN A 415 0.63 -1.52 9.45
CA ASN A 415 0.97 -0.16 9.09
C ASN A 415 0.87 0.09 7.57
N LEU A 416 0.25 -0.84 6.83
CA LEU A 416 0.03 -0.73 5.38
C LEU A 416 -0.57 0.60 4.97
N LYS A 417 -1.60 1.08 5.69
CA LYS A 417 -2.31 2.33 5.38
C LYS A 417 -1.43 3.58 5.33
N GLU A 418 -0.20 3.50 5.87
CA GLU A 418 0.76 4.60 5.94
C GLU A 418 1.89 4.47 4.90
N TRP A 419 1.80 3.54 3.94
CA TRP A 419 2.88 3.29 2.99
C TRP A 419 3.30 4.54 2.19
N GLU A 420 2.33 5.33 1.71
CA GLU A 420 2.60 6.61 1.02
C GLU A 420 3.25 7.63 1.96
N LEU A 421 2.85 7.62 3.23
CA LEU A 421 3.40 8.53 4.24
C LEU A 421 4.87 8.24 4.52
N TYR A 422 5.26 6.97 4.51
CA TYR A 422 6.67 6.59 4.61
C TYR A 422 7.50 7.02 3.40
N GLY A 423 6.84 7.46 2.32
CA GLY A 423 7.48 7.92 1.09
C GLY A 423 7.92 6.78 0.18
N PHE A 424 7.23 5.63 0.21
CA PHE A 424 7.34 4.64 -0.84
C PHE A 424 6.58 5.13 -2.08
N ASP A 425 7.15 4.95 -3.27
CA ASP A 425 6.49 5.21 -4.56
C ASP A 425 5.56 4.06 -4.99
N GLY A 426 5.76 2.87 -4.41
CA GLY A 426 4.95 1.68 -4.66
C GLY A 426 5.05 0.67 -3.51
N ALA A 427 3.89 0.19 -3.06
CA ALA A 427 3.75 -0.88 -2.08
C ALA A 427 3.13 -2.11 -2.75
N TYR A 428 3.72 -3.30 -2.65
CA TYR A 428 3.24 -4.51 -3.31
C TYR A 428 2.78 -5.54 -2.27
N LEU A 429 1.50 -5.54 -1.91
CA LEU A 429 1.02 -6.36 -0.79
C LEU A 429 1.13 -7.85 -1.12
N GLN A 430 1.83 -8.60 -0.28
CA GLN A 430 2.06 -10.04 -0.46
C GLN A 430 1.00 -10.86 0.31
N PRO A 431 0.10 -11.59 -0.38
CA PRO A 431 -1.03 -12.27 0.28
C PRO A 431 -0.62 -13.42 1.20
N ASN A 432 0.48 -14.12 0.89
CA ASN A 432 0.85 -15.41 1.48
C ASN A 432 -0.25 -16.49 1.38
N ALA A 433 -1.19 -16.34 0.43
CA ALA A 433 -2.32 -17.24 0.24
C ALA A 433 -1.91 -18.59 -0.35
N PHE A 434 -0.70 -18.72 -0.89
CA PHE A 434 -0.13 -20.00 -1.33
C PHE A 434 0.04 -21.02 -0.18
N ARG A 435 0.07 -20.55 1.08
CA ARG A 435 0.15 -21.39 2.29
C ARG A 435 -1.22 -21.95 2.72
N GLU A 436 -2.29 -21.49 2.11
CA GLU A 436 -3.67 -21.87 2.40
C GLU A 436 -4.24 -22.68 1.23
N HIS A 437 -5.35 -23.39 1.45
CA HIS A 437 -5.98 -24.22 0.41
C HIS A 437 -7.49 -24.02 0.32
N GLY A 438 -8.04 -24.26 -0.87
CA GLY A 438 -9.48 -24.20 -1.14
C GLY A 438 -10.11 -22.88 -0.67
N LYS A 439 -11.20 -22.98 0.11
CA LYS A 439 -11.94 -21.82 0.62
C LYS A 439 -11.06 -20.86 1.44
N ALA A 440 -10.13 -21.37 2.26
CA ALA A 440 -9.28 -20.51 3.09
C ALA A 440 -8.36 -19.62 2.24
N SER A 441 -7.82 -20.17 1.15
CA SER A 441 -7.03 -19.41 0.17
C SER A 441 -7.89 -18.34 -0.52
N ALA A 442 -9.10 -18.68 -0.96
CA ALA A 442 -10.03 -17.71 -1.55
C ALA A 442 -10.41 -16.58 -0.59
N MET A 443 -10.74 -16.91 0.67
CA MET A 443 -11.04 -15.92 1.71
C MET A 443 -9.85 -14.96 1.92
N LYS A 444 -8.63 -15.50 1.94
CA LYS A 444 -7.42 -14.70 2.11
C LYS A 444 -7.19 -13.76 0.94
N LEU A 445 -7.36 -14.22 -0.30
CA LEU A 445 -7.21 -13.38 -1.48
C LEU A 445 -8.29 -12.28 -1.55
N HIS A 446 -9.54 -12.58 -1.19
CA HIS A 446 -10.59 -11.55 -1.11
C HIS A 446 -10.27 -10.48 -0.06
N GLU A 447 -9.75 -10.88 1.11
CA GLU A 447 -9.30 -9.93 2.13
C GLU A 447 -8.21 -9.01 1.58
N ILE A 448 -7.21 -9.58 0.90
CA ILE A 448 -6.06 -8.84 0.40
C ILE A 448 -6.44 -7.91 -0.75
N MET A 449 -7.25 -8.36 -1.71
CA MET A 449 -7.69 -7.49 -2.81
C MET A 449 -8.52 -6.30 -2.32
N GLN A 450 -9.28 -6.45 -1.23
CA GLN A 450 -9.95 -5.32 -0.60
C GLN A 450 -8.95 -4.35 0.04
N MET A 451 -7.90 -4.85 0.70
CA MET A 451 -6.84 -3.99 1.24
C MET A 451 -6.11 -3.22 0.13
N VAL A 452 -5.81 -3.90 -0.98
CA VAL A 452 -5.23 -3.31 -2.20
C VAL A 452 -6.09 -2.15 -2.70
N GLN A 453 -7.40 -2.38 -2.87
CA GLN A 453 -8.33 -1.33 -3.31
C GLN A 453 -8.46 -0.17 -2.30
N MET A 454 -8.53 -0.47 -1.01
CA MET A 454 -8.75 0.54 0.03
C MET A 454 -7.52 1.43 0.25
N TYR A 455 -6.33 0.85 0.20
CA TYR A 455 -5.08 1.55 0.53
C TYR A 455 -4.26 1.95 -0.70
N GLY A 456 -4.73 1.62 -1.91
CA GLY A 456 -4.09 2.04 -3.16
C GLY A 456 -2.73 1.40 -3.38
N THR A 457 -2.49 0.24 -2.76
CA THR A 457 -1.26 -0.53 -2.97
C THR A 457 -1.38 -1.32 -4.27
N ASN A 458 -0.26 -1.84 -4.74
CA ASN A 458 -0.15 -2.88 -5.75
C ASN A 458 -0.14 -4.26 -5.08
N ILE A 459 0.02 -5.33 -5.87
CA ILE A 459 -0.01 -6.72 -5.42
C ILE A 459 1.31 -7.42 -5.72
N ASN A 460 1.79 -8.24 -4.78
CA ASN A 460 2.87 -9.21 -5.02
C ASN A 460 2.29 -10.62 -5.08
N ILE A 461 2.14 -11.19 -6.28
CA ILE A 461 1.66 -12.56 -6.44
C ILE A 461 2.78 -13.57 -6.21
N GLU A 462 2.44 -14.72 -5.65
CA GLU A 462 3.42 -15.73 -5.26
C GLU A 462 3.26 -16.98 -6.14
N ILE A 463 4.28 -17.27 -6.94
CA ILE A 463 4.37 -18.50 -7.70
C ILE A 463 5.00 -19.57 -6.79
N PRO A 464 4.24 -20.60 -6.39
CA PRO A 464 4.78 -21.59 -5.48
C PRO A 464 5.87 -22.42 -6.16
N SER A 465 6.81 -22.93 -5.36
CA SER A 465 7.88 -23.79 -5.83
C SER A 465 7.32 -25.17 -6.16
N HIS A 466 7.05 -25.43 -7.44
CA HIS A 466 6.53 -26.73 -7.84
C HIS A 466 7.68 -27.66 -8.22
N LYS A 467 8.07 -28.53 -7.29
CA LYS A 467 8.60 -29.82 -7.71
C LYS A 467 7.42 -30.62 -8.29
N PRO A 468 7.66 -31.55 -9.24
CA PRO A 468 6.61 -32.40 -9.82
C PRO A 468 5.65 -33.10 -8.83
N ALA A 469 6.06 -33.29 -7.58
CA ALA A 469 5.26 -33.91 -6.52
C ALA A 469 4.28 -32.96 -5.81
N GLU A 470 4.48 -31.64 -5.95
CA GLU A 470 3.71 -30.56 -5.29
C GLU A 470 2.90 -29.75 -6.32
N TYR A 471 2.87 -30.22 -7.57
CA TYR A 471 2.26 -29.52 -8.69
C TYR A 471 0.74 -29.38 -8.52
N GLU A 472 0.01 -30.48 -8.29
CA GLU A 472 -1.46 -30.45 -8.26
C GLU A 472 -2.00 -29.48 -7.19
N GLU A 473 -1.42 -29.48 -5.99
CA GLU A 473 -1.86 -28.61 -4.88
C GLU A 473 -1.49 -27.13 -5.10
N GLY A 474 -0.34 -26.89 -5.72
CA GLY A 474 0.19 -25.56 -5.93
C GLY A 474 -0.41 -24.83 -7.14
N VAL A 475 -0.80 -25.57 -8.18
CA VAL A 475 -1.42 -25.03 -9.39
C VAL A 475 -2.79 -24.44 -9.12
N ASP A 476 -3.60 -25.09 -8.30
CA ASP A 476 -4.91 -24.58 -7.91
C ASP A 476 -4.79 -23.22 -7.20
N ASN A 477 -3.76 -23.07 -6.35
CA ASN A 477 -3.48 -21.81 -5.69
C ASN A 477 -3.00 -20.76 -6.70
N PHE A 478 -2.03 -21.09 -7.55
CA PHE A 478 -1.50 -20.15 -8.52
C PHE A 478 -2.57 -19.67 -9.53
N ASN A 479 -3.39 -20.59 -10.05
CA ASN A 479 -4.54 -20.22 -10.88
C ASN A 479 -5.49 -19.27 -10.17
N ARG A 480 -5.74 -19.49 -8.88
CA ARG A 480 -6.59 -18.59 -8.09
C ARG A 480 -6.01 -17.18 -7.97
N TYR A 481 -4.69 -17.02 -7.85
CA TYR A 481 -4.08 -15.68 -7.90
C TYR A 481 -4.38 -15.00 -9.23
N LEU A 482 -4.15 -15.69 -10.36
CA LEU A 482 -4.38 -15.15 -11.70
C LEU A 482 -5.86 -14.80 -11.93
N ASP A 483 -6.76 -15.71 -11.55
CA ASP A 483 -8.20 -15.48 -11.66
C ASP A 483 -8.63 -14.25 -10.83
N PHE A 484 -8.04 -14.05 -9.64
CA PHE A 484 -8.34 -12.88 -8.82
C PHE A 484 -7.84 -11.59 -9.44
N LEU A 485 -6.64 -11.58 -10.04
CA LEU A 485 -6.13 -10.41 -10.77
C LEU A 485 -7.09 -10.02 -11.91
N GLU A 486 -7.51 -11.00 -12.72
CA GLU A 486 -8.42 -10.76 -13.84
C GLU A 486 -9.80 -10.27 -13.37
N ASN A 487 -10.37 -10.93 -12.36
CA ASN A 487 -11.75 -10.66 -11.94
C ASN A 487 -11.89 -9.37 -11.13
N TYR A 488 -10.89 -9.01 -10.30
CA TYR A 488 -10.99 -7.80 -9.49
C TYR A 488 -10.95 -6.51 -10.32
N GLU A 489 -10.72 -6.60 -11.64
CA GLU A 489 -10.61 -5.47 -12.56
C GLU A 489 -9.79 -4.34 -11.93
N VAL A 490 -8.70 -4.72 -11.25
CA VAL A 490 -7.66 -3.81 -10.81
C VAL A 490 -6.84 -3.39 -12.04
N ASN A 491 -7.56 -2.90 -13.04
CA ASN A 491 -7.03 -2.43 -14.30
C ASN A 491 -6.25 -1.14 -14.00
N ASP A 492 -5.03 -1.07 -14.52
CA ASP A 492 -3.97 -0.08 -14.25
C ASP A 492 -3.15 -0.31 -12.97
N GLN A 493 -3.25 -1.46 -12.29
CA GLN A 493 -2.34 -1.81 -11.18
C GLN A 493 -1.10 -2.56 -11.64
N SER A 494 0.04 -2.19 -11.07
CA SER A 494 1.30 -2.89 -11.25
C SER A 494 1.32 -4.21 -10.49
N THR A 495 1.90 -5.25 -11.07
CA THR A 495 2.09 -6.52 -10.37
C THR A 495 3.56 -6.79 -10.13
N LEU A 496 3.86 -7.23 -8.90
CA LEU A 496 5.13 -7.84 -8.56
C LEU A 496 4.95 -9.35 -8.49
N VAL A 497 5.93 -10.09 -9.00
CA VAL A 497 5.91 -11.55 -8.97
C VAL A 497 7.01 -12.06 -8.06
N TYR A 498 6.61 -12.60 -6.91
CA TYR A 498 7.43 -13.46 -6.09
C TYR A 498 7.49 -14.84 -6.73
N GLN A 499 8.69 -15.35 -6.90
CA GLN A 499 8.91 -16.73 -7.27
C GLN A 499 9.95 -17.36 -6.35
N ASP A 500 9.83 -18.66 -6.14
CA ASP A 500 10.98 -19.42 -5.65
C ASP A 500 12.05 -19.54 -6.76
N PHE A 501 13.22 -20.09 -6.44
CA PHE A 501 14.37 -20.11 -7.34
C PHE A 501 14.04 -20.60 -8.76
N GLN A 502 14.18 -19.74 -9.79
CA GLN A 502 14.04 -20.07 -11.22
C GLN A 502 12.68 -20.63 -11.69
N GLN A 503 11.57 -20.34 -11.00
CA GLN A 503 10.27 -20.93 -11.35
C GLN A 503 9.74 -20.48 -12.72
N ILE A 504 9.89 -19.20 -13.09
CA ILE A 504 9.46 -18.72 -14.42
C ILE A 504 10.21 -19.44 -15.55
N TYR A 505 11.52 -19.62 -15.40
CA TYR A 505 12.32 -20.41 -16.36
C TYR A 505 11.77 -21.83 -16.52
N ARG A 506 11.47 -22.50 -15.41
CA ARG A 506 10.92 -23.85 -15.43
C ARG A 506 9.57 -23.90 -16.14
N LEU A 507 8.66 -22.98 -15.82
CA LEU A 507 7.35 -22.90 -16.48
C LEU A 507 7.49 -22.76 -18.00
N ALA A 508 8.47 -21.98 -18.47
CA ALA A 508 8.73 -21.78 -19.89
C ALA A 508 9.40 -22.98 -20.59
N LYS A 509 10.29 -23.71 -19.91
CA LYS A 509 11.24 -24.65 -20.53
C LYS A 509 11.06 -26.12 -20.18
N ASP A 510 10.55 -26.44 -18.99
CA ASP A 510 10.44 -27.82 -18.55
C ASP A 510 9.28 -28.51 -19.28
N SER A 511 9.47 -29.77 -19.66
CA SER A 511 8.46 -30.55 -20.39
C SER A 511 7.38 -31.15 -19.49
N TYR A 512 7.21 -30.63 -18.27
CA TYR A 512 6.22 -31.15 -17.34
C TYR A 512 4.81 -30.72 -17.78
N PRO A 513 3.81 -31.63 -17.82
CA PRO A 513 2.47 -31.30 -18.28
C PRO A 513 1.86 -30.09 -17.54
N GLY A 514 1.37 -29.11 -18.30
CA GLY A 514 0.71 -27.90 -17.79
C GLY A 514 1.64 -26.74 -17.37
N TYR A 515 2.95 -26.93 -17.25
CA TYR A 515 3.89 -25.82 -16.97
C TYR A 515 3.81 -24.73 -18.04
N ARG A 516 3.74 -25.16 -19.30
CA ARG A 516 3.61 -24.26 -20.45
C ARG A 516 2.30 -23.49 -20.43
N GLU A 517 1.20 -24.15 -20.05
CA GLU A 517 -0.12 -23.53 -19.95
C GLU A 517 -0.13 -22.47 -18.85
N LEU A 518 0.53 -22.72 -17.72
CA LEU A 518 0.69 -21.74 -16.64
C LEU A 518 1.60 -20.58 -17.01
N TYR A 519 2.68 -20.83 -17.77
CA TYR A 519 3.53 -19.77 -18.31
C TYR A 519 2.75 -18.84 -19.25
N GLN A 520 1.93 -19.42 -20.14
CA GLN A 520 1.05 -18.67 -21.03
C GLN A 520 -0.01 -17.89 -20.24
N LYS A 521 -0.71 -18.54 -19.29
CA LYS A 521 -1.74 -17.89 -18.49
C LYS A 521 -1.16 -16.72 -17.69
N LEU A 522 -0.01 -16.90 -17.04
CA LEU A 522 0.67 -15.81 -16.36
C LEU A 522 0.97 -14.63 -17.30
N TYR A 523 1.48 -14.92 -18.50
CA TYR A 523 1.76 -13.88 -19.49
C TYR A 523 0.49 -13.14 -19.91
N GLU A 524 -0.59 -13.86 -20.21
CA GLU A 524 -1.88 -13.30 -20.61
C GLU A 524 -2.58 -12.53 -19.49
N THR A 525 -2.41 -12.92 -18.22
CA THR A 525 -2.96 -12.18 -17.08
C THR A 525 -2.23 -10.85 -16.83
N LEU A 526 -0.93 -10.77 -17.14
CA LEU A 526 -0.09 -9.57 -16.93
C LEU A 526 -0.01 -8.63 -18.16
N LYS A 527 -0.73 -8.91 -19.26
CA LYS A 527 -0.67 -8.14 -20.51
C LYS A 527 -2.05 -7.89 -21.09
#